data_AF-A0A4P6HAN2-F1
#
_entry.id   AF-A0A4P6HAN2-F1
#
_cell.length_a   1.000
_cell.length_b   1.000
_cell.length_c   1.000
_cell.angle_alpha   90.00
_cell.angle_beta   90.00
_cell.angle_gamma   90.00
#
_symmetry.space_group_name_H-M   'P 1'
#
loop_
_entity.id
_entity.type
_entity.pdbx_description
1 polymer ?
#
loop_
_entity_poly.entity_id
_entity_poly.type
_entity_poly.pdbx_seq_one_letter_code
_entity_poly.pdbx_strand_id
1 'polypeptide(L)'
;MADVKANGRSRKVIVGALIGFSYGCILALLAFAAMGAGHGSWIPFLISSAPFGVLTFLGTSGFTVSVVAGAPVVWATFGAMIATSDNPKLAWVTRTLLLLHYAAGLLLIAATTGFGELAYVLRMLRISPEIMVAWAMFYVGGQIAVHWRMGLCGRSRPDARDGQSPT
;
A
#
# COMPACT_ATOMS: atom_id res chain seq x y z
N MET A 1 -33.91 -5.22 9.65
CA MET A 1 -32.57 -5.65 10.16
C MET A 1 -31.46 -5.63 9.10
N ALA A 2 -31.73 -6.02 7.83
CA ALA A 2 -30.70 -5.98 6.77
C ALA A 2 -30.11 -4.58 6.51
N ASP A 3 -30.95 -3.54 6.61
CA ASP A 3 -30.59 -2.15 6.31
C ASP A 3 -29.56 -1.55 7.30
N VAL A 4 -29.74 -1.80 8.60
CA VAL A 4 -28.81 -1.36 9.65
C VAL A 4 -27.41 -1.97 9.46
N LYS A 5 -27.34 -3.24 9.02
CA LYS A 5 -26.08 -3.95 8.76
C LYS A 5 -25.37 -3.42 7.51
N ALA A 6 -26.14 -3.03 6.48
CA ALA A 6 -25.60 -2.43 5.26
C ALA A 6 -24.92 -1.08 5.55
N ASN A 7 -25.56 -0.23 6.35
CA ASN A 7 -25.02 1.08 6.74
C ASN A 7 -23.70 0.98 7.52
N GLY A 8 -23.60 0.03 8.45
CA GLY A 8 -22.37 -0.20 9.21
C GLY A 8 -21.18 -0.63 8.33
N ARG A 9 -21.43 -1.47 7.32
CA ARG A 9 -20.39 -1.92 6.38
C ARG A 9 -19.93 -0.78 5.47
N SER A 10 -20.87 -0.01 4.91
CA SER A 10 -20.56 1.13 4.05
C SER A 10 -19.66 2.15 4.78
N ARG A 11 -20.02 2.49 6.03
CA ARG A 11 -19.21 3.39 6.85
C ARG A 11 -17.78 2.88 7.07
N LYS A 12 -17.60 1.58 7.36
CA LYS A 12 -16.26 0.98 7.51
C LYS A 12 -15.44 1.09 6.23
N VAL A 13 -16.04 0.81 5.07
CA VAL A 13 -15.38 0.93 3.75
C VAL A 13 -14.90 2.36 3.53
N ILE A 14 -15.78 3.34 3.73
CA ILE A 14 -15.46 4.76 3.52
C ILE A 14 -14.34 5.21 4.46
N VAL A 15 -14.45 4.90 5.77
CA VAL A 15 -13.42 5.26 6.75
C VAL A 15 -12.08 4.60 6.40
N GLY A 16 -12.10 3.32 6.04
CA GLY A 16 -10.91 2.60 5.58
C GLY A 16 -10.28 3.26 4.36
N ALA A 17 -11.10 3.62 3.37
CA ALA A 17 -10.65 4.31 2.16
C ALA A 17 -10.03 5.68 2.48
N LEU A 18 -10.62 6.47 3.37
CA LEU A 18 -10.09 7.78 3.77
C LEU A 18 -8.76 7.67 4.52
N ILE A 19 -8.63 6.70 5.42
CA ILE A 19 -7.36 6.43 6.13
C ILE A 19 -6.29 6.01 5.12
N GLY A 20 -6.62 5.07 4.24
CA GLY A 20 -5.72 4.62 3.18
C GLY A 20 -5.31 5.74 2.23
N PHE A 21 -6.25 6.57 1.79
CA PHE A 21 -6.00 7.72 0.93
C PHE A 21 -5.05 8.71 1.61
N SER A 22 -5.31 9.06 2.87
CA SER A 22 -4.47 9.97 3.64
C SER A 22 -3.04 9.44 3.79
N TYR A 23 -2.90 8.14 4.07
CA TYR A 23 -1.60 7.47 4.11
C TYR A 23 -0.89 7.50 2.74
N GLY A 24 -1.61 7.20 1.66
CA GLY A 24 -1.07 7.28 0.30
C GLY A 24 -0.64 8.69 -0.11
N CYS A 25 -1.35 9.73 0.33
CA CYS A 25 -0.94 11.13 0.13
C CYS A 25 0.37 11.46 0.85
N ILE A 26 0.53 11.02 2.11
CA ILE A 26 1.79 11.20 2.86
C ILE A 26 2.94 10.51 2.13
N LEU A 27 2.74 9.26 1.69
CA LEU A 27 3.76 8.54 0.90
C LEU A 27 4.07 9.23 -0.41
N ALA A 28 3.07 9.75 -1.13
CA ALA A 28 3.27 10.46 -2.38
C ALA A 28 4.09 11.74 -2.19
N LEU A 29 3.79 12.53 -1.16
CA LEU A 29 4.54 13.75 -0.83
C LEU A 29 6.00 13.43 -0.48
N LEU A 30 6.23 12.43 0.37
CA LEU A 30 7.58 12.00 0.74
C LEU A 30 8.35 11.41 -0.44
N ALA A 31 7.67 10.64 -1.30
CA ALA A 31 8.27 10.10 -2.51
C ALA A 31 8.61 11.20 -3.53
N PHE A 32 7.75 12.19 -3.70
CA PHE A 32 8.01 13.35 -4.54
C PHE A 32 9.20 14.17 -4.02
N ALA A 33 9.25 14.41 -2.70
CA ALA A 33 10.40 15.07 -2.06
C ALA A 33 11.69 14.27 -2.26
N ALA A 34 11.62 12.94 -2.16
CA ALA A 34 12.76 12.05 -2.37
C ALA A 34 13.24 11.96 -3.82
N MET A 35 12.33 12.08 -4.78
CA MET A 35 12.64 12.16 -6.21
C MET A 35 13.30 13.51 -6.54
N GLY A 36 12.98 14.56 -5.78
CA GLY A 36 13.45 15.91 -6.00
C GLY A 36 13.07 16.44 -7.38
N ALA A 37 13.73 17.51 -7.83
CA ALA A 37 13.59 18.03 -9.20
C ALA A 37 14.33 17.13 -10.22
N GLY A 38 14.14 15.81 -10.17
CA GLY A 38 14.74 14.82 -11.07
C GLY A 38 16.17 14.38 -10.71
N HIS A 39 16.70 14.80 -9.56
CA HIS A 39 18.07 14.49 -9.11
C HIS A 39 18.13 13.50 -7.93
N GLY A 40 16.97 13.15 -7.37
CA GLY A 40 16.82 12.22 -6.26
C GLY A 40 16.61 10.80 -6.73
N SER A 41 15.85 10.01 -5.97
CA SER A 41 15.56 8.61 -6.32
C SER A 41 14.09 8.38 -6.64
N TRP A 42 13.85 7.56 -7.67
CA TRP A 42 12.52 7.14 -8.09
C TRP A 42 11.98 5.94 -7.29
N ILE A 43 12.83 5.24 -6.54
CA ILE A 43 12.46 4.03 -5.79
C ILE A 43 11.26 4.26 -4.85
N PRO A 44 11.25 5.32 -4.00
CA PRO A 44 10.10 5.60 -3.12
C PRO A 44 8.78 5.72 -3.87
N PHE A 45 8.82 6.37 -5.03
CA PHE A 45 7.66 6.58 -5.88
C PHE A 45 7.17 5.27 -6.49
N LEU A 46 8.07 4.50 -7.10
CA LEU A 46 7.74 3.23 -7.76
C LEU A 46 7.18 2.20 -6.77
N ILE A 47 7.79 2.09 -5.58
CA ILE A 47 7.31 1.20 -4.52
C ILE A 47 5.94 1.64 -4.00
N SER A 48 5.77 2.93 -3.69
CA SER A 48 4.53 3.40 -3.04
C SER A 48 3.31 3.41 -3.95
N SER A 49 3.51 3.48 -5.27
CA SER A 49 2.45 3.68 -6.27
C SER A 49 2.18 2.46 -7.17
N ALA A 50 2.92 1.36 -7.00
CA ALA A 50 2.71 0.15 -7.81
C ALA A 50 1.24 -0.35 -7.71
N PRO A 51 0.66 -0.91 -8.78
CA PRO A 51 1.23 -1.08 -10.11
C PRO A 51 1.10 0.15 -11.01
N PHE A 52 0.53 1.28 -10.55
CA PHE A 52 0.26 2.44 -11.41
C PHE A 52 1.52 3.10 -12.00
N GLY A 53 2.71 2.77 -11.51
CA GLY A 53 3.96 3.14 -12.17
C GLY A 53 4.05 2.68 -13.64
N VAL A 54 3.26 1.68 -14.06
CA VAL A 54 3.16 1.26 -15.46
C VAL A 54 2.50 2.32 -16.37
N LEU A 55 1.68 3.23 -15.83
CA LEU A 55 1.07 4.26 -16.68
C LEU A 55 2.10 5.26 -17.20
N THR A 56 3.31 5.29 -16.65
CA THR A 56 4.42 6.10 -17.19
C THR A 56 4.76 5.71 -18.63
N PHE A 57 4.50 4.46 -19.05
CA PHE A 57 4.64 4.02 -20.44
C PHE A 57 3.61 4.62 -21.40
N LEU A 58 2.53 5.25 -20.89
CA LEU A 58 1.53 5.94 -21.69
C LEU A 58 1.89 7.43 -21.94
N GLY A 59 3.14 7.81 -21.71
CA GLY A 59 3.64 9.17 -21.90
C GLY A 59 3.31 10.11 -20.74
N THR A 60 3.36 11.42 -21.00
CA THR A 60 3.31 12.49 -19.98
C THR A 60 2.03 12.48 -19.14
N SER A 61 0.88 12.22 -19.76
CA SER A 61 -0.41 12.16 -19.07
C SER A 61 -0.48 10.97 -18.12
N GLY A 62 -0.06 9.78 -18.57
CA GLY A 62 0.01 8.59 -17.72
C GLY A 62 1.00 8.77 -16.57
N PHE A 63 2.16 9.35 -16.84
CA PHE A 63 3.13 9.74 -15.81
C PHE A 63 2.52 10.67 -14.75
N THR A 64 1.83 11.73 -15.17
CA THR A 64 1.21 12.71 -14.26
C THR A 64 0.18 12.05 -13.36
N VAL A 65 -0.65 11.15 -13.93
CA VAL A 65 -1.64 10.38 -13.18
C VAL A 65 -0.95 9.46 -12.15
N SER A 66 0.10 8.75 -12.54
CA SER A 66 0.85 7.91 -11.60
C SER A 66 1.43 8.72 -10.44
N VAL A 67 2.04 9.87 -10.74
CA VAL A 67 2.67 10.74 -9.74
C VAL A 67 1.67 11.32 -8.76
N VAL A 68 0.55 11.85 -9.26
CA VAL A 68 -0.42 12.56 -8.42
C VAL A 68 -1.35 11.60 -7.70
N ALA A 69 -1.81 10.54 -8.37
CA ALA A 69 -2.91 9.71 -7.88
C ALA A 69 -2.51 8.27 -7.58
N GLY A 70 -1.36 7.79 -8.05
CA GLY A 70 -0.98 6.38 -7.94
C GLY A 70 -1.00 5.86 -6.50
N ALA A 71 -0.16 6.42 -5.62
CA ALA A 71 -0.14 6.00 -4.21
C ALA A 71 -1.48 6.28 -3.49
N PRO A 72 -2.08 7.49 -3.54
CA PRO A 72 -3.37 7.76 -2.88
C PRO A 72 -4.48 6.77 -3.25
N VAL A 73 -4.64 6.44 -4.54
CA VAL A 73 -5.70 5.53 -5.02
C VAL A 73 -5.43 4.09 -4.61
N VAL A 74 -4.17 3.62 -4.70
CA VAL A 74 -3.79 2.26 -4.26
C VAL A 74 -4.08 2.08 -2.79
N TRP A 75 -3.62 3.02 -1.97
CA TRP A 75 -3.76 2.90 -0.52
C TRP A 75 -5.20 3.12 -0.06
N ALA A 76 -5.98 3.96 -0.72
CA ALA A 76 -7.44 4.04 -0.50
C ALA A 76 -8.12 2.69 -0.76
N THR A 77 -7.76 2.02 -1.85
CA THR A 77 -8.29 0.69 -2.22
C THR A 77 -7.95 -0.34 -1.14
N PHE A 78 -6.68 -0.42 -0.72
CA PHE A 78 -6.27 -1.32 0.35
C PHE A 78 -6.97 -1.00 1.67
N GLY A 79 -7.07 0.27 2.05
CA GLY A 79 -7.76 0.71 3.25
C GLY A 79 -9.22 0.26 3.28
N ALA A 80 -9.94 0.42 2.16
CA ALA A 80 -11.32 -0.07 2.00
C ALA A 80 -11.44 -1.59 2.17
N MET A 81 -10.54 -2.35 1.56
CA MET A 81 -10.52 -3.81 1.65
C MET A 81 -10.19 -4.30 3.06
N ILE A 82 -9.18 -3.71 3.71
CA ILE A 82 -8.76 -4.06 5.07
C ILE A 82 -9.90 -3.78 6.06
N ALA A 83 -10.59 -2.66 5.92
CA ALA A 83 -11.72 -2.30 6.78
C ALA A 83 -12.91 -3.29 6.69
N THR A 84 -12.96 -4.11 5.64
CA THR A 84 -13.99 -5.13 5.43
C THR A 84 -13.48 -6.56 5.45
N SER A 85 -12.22 -6.78 5.84
CA SER A 85 -11.55 -8.09 5.86
C SER A 85 -12.02 -9.05 6.98
N ASP A 86 -13.21 -8.83 7.53
CA ASP A 86 -13.88 -9.78 8.43
C ASP A 86 -14.23 -11.10 7.70
N ASN A 87 -14.24 -11.10 6.37
CA ASN A 87 -14.39 -12.29 5.53
C ASN A 87 -13.02 -12.89 5.18
N PRO A 88 -12.76 -14.19 5.47
CA PRO A 88 -11.47 -14.82 5.19
C PRO A 88 -11.10 -14.85 3.70
N LYS A 89 -12.09 -14.93 2.80
CA LYS A 89 -11.83 -14.85 1.35
C LYS A 89 -11.32 -13.47 0.96
N LEU A 90 -11.95 -12.41 1.48
CA LEU A 90 -11.53 -11.04 1.18
C LEU A 90 -10.16 -10.75 1.78
N ALA A 91 -9.91 -11.18 3.02
CA ALA A 91 -8.59 -11.07 3.64
C ALA A 91 -7.49 -11.76 2.82
N TRP A 92 -7.78 -12.95 2.27
CA TRP A 92 -6.87 -13.63 1.36
C TRP A 92 -6.62 -12.82 0.08
N VAL A 93 -7.67 -12.32 -0.58
CA VAL A 93 -7.53 -11.46 -1.78
C VAL A 93 -6.69 -10.22 -1.46
N THR A 94 -6.94 -9.54 -0.34
CA THR A 94 -6.18 -8.36 0.08
C THR A 94 -4.70 -8.68 0.26
N ARG A 95 -4.37 -9.80 0.92
CA ARG A 95 -2.97 -10.24 1.08
C ARG A 95 -2.31 -10.54 -0.26
N THR A 96 -2.99 -11.26 -1.15
CA THR A 96 -2.48 -11.56 -2.50
C THR A 96 -2.23 -10.28 -3.29
N LEU A 97 -3.17 -9.33 -3.26
CA LEU A 97 -3.00 -8.04 -3.94
C LEU A 97 -1.85 -7.22 -3.34
N LEU A 98 -1.64 -7.27 -2.02
CA LEU A 98 -0.53 -6.58 -1.37
C LEU A 98 0.83 -7.19 -1.76
N LEU A 99 0.92 -8.53 -1.83
CA LEU A 99 2.11 -9.22 -2.35
C LEU A 99 2.37 -8.87 -3.81
N LEU A 100 1.32 -8.83 -4.64
CA LEU A 100 1.41 -8.40 -6.03
C LEU A 100 1.86 -6.94 -6.16
N HIS A 101 1.41 -6.05 -5.27
CA HIS A 101 1.88 -4.67 -5.20
C HIS A 101 3.39 -4.59 -4.96
N TYR A 102 3.93 -5.36 -4.00
CA TYR A 102 5.38 -5.41 -3.77
C TYR A 102 6.15 -6.00 -4.96
N ALA A 103 5.66 -7.11 -5.51
CA ALA A 103 6.28 -7.73 -6.68
C ALA A 103 6.29 -6.78 -7.89
N ALA A 104 5.19 -6.05 -8.12
CA ALA A 104 5.10 -5.05 -9.17
C ALA A 104 6.06 -3.87 -8.94
N GLY A 105 6.20 -3.40 -7.70
CA GLY A 105 7.17 -2.36 -7.35
C GLY A 105 8.60 -2.79 -7.64
N LEU A 106 8.99 -4.01 -7.23
CA LEU A 106 10.31 -4.58 -7.52
C LEU A 106 10.55 -4.77 -9.02
N LEU A 107 9.56 -5.28 -9.74
CA LEU A 107 9.65 -5.45 -11.19
C LEU A 107 9.77 -4.11 -11.92
N LEU A 108 9.02 -3.10 -11.50
CA LEU A 108 9.12 -1.74 -12.06
C LEU A 108 10.51 -1.16 -11.83
N ILE A 109 11.08 -1.28 -10.62
CA ILE A 109 12.46 -0.84 -10.35
C ILE A 109 13.44 -1.56 -11.28
N ALA A 110 13.36 -2.89 -11.35
CA ALA A 110 14.24 -3.68 -12.20
C ALA A 110 14.13 -3.29 -13.69
N ALA A 111 12.92 -3.05 -14.17
CA ALA A 111 12.65 -2.74 -15.58
C ALA A 111 12.96 -1.30 -15.97
N THR A 112 12.74 -0.32 -15.08
CA THR A 112 12.86 1.10 -15.40
C THR A 112 14.22 1.69 -15.02
N THR A 113 14.80 1.22 -13.93
CA THR A 113 15.92 1.92 -13.29
C THR A 113 17.17 1.07 -13.11
N GLY A 114 17.04 -0.26 -13.10
CA GLY A 114 18.14 -1.18 -12.84
C GLY A 114 18.84 -0.90 -11.50
N PHE A 115 20.11 -1.34 -11.38
CA PHE A 115 20.92 -1.10 -10.17
C PHE A 115 21.45 0.34 -10.05
N GLY A 116 21.30 1.17 -11.09
CA GLY A 116 21.77 2.55 -11.09
C GLY A 116 21.05 3.45 -10.07
N GLU A 117 19.77 3.20 -9.82
CA GLU A 117 19.00 3.92 -8.78
C GLU A 117 19.51 3.70 -7.36
N LEU A 118 20.21 2.60 -7.10
CA LEU A 118 20.80 2.38 -5.78
C LEU A 118 21.85 3.45 -5.47
N ALA A 119 22.57 3.95 -6.48
CA ALA A 119 23.51 5.06 -6.30
C ALA A 119 22.77 6.36 -5.95
N TYR A 120 21.58 6.60 -6.51
CA TYR A 120 20.74 7.76 -6.17
C TYR A 120 20.17 7.65 -4.75
N VAL A 121 19.76 6.45 -4.31
CA VAL A 121 19.36 6.22 -2.91
C VAL A 121 20.53 6.50 -1.97
N LEU A 122 21.72 5.95 -2.26
CA LEU A 122 22.91 6.20 -1.44
C LEU A 122 23.29 7.69 -1.40
N ARG A 123 23.13 8.40 -2.52
CA ARG A 123 23.32 9.85 -2.58
C ARG A 123 22.29 10.59 -1.72
N MET A 124 21.01 10.23 -1.82
CA MET A 124 19.95 10.83 -1.01
C MET A 124 20.15 10.57 0.47
N LEU A 125 20.61 9.38 0.87
CA LEU A 125 20.98 9.08 2.25
C LEU A 125 22.17 9.91 2.77
N ARG A 126 23.01 10.46 1.89
CA ARG A 126 24.11 11.36 2.28
C ARG A 126 23.68 12.82 2.34
N ILE A 127 22.81 13.26 1.42
CA ILE A 127 22.42 14.68 1.28
C ILE A 127 21.22 15.02 2.17
N SER A 128 20.23 14.14 2.24
CA SER A 128 18.97 14.35 2.96
C SER A 128 18.42 13.03 3.51
N PRO A 129 19.15 12.37 4.44
CA PRO A 129 18.72 11.11 5.02
C PRO A 129 17.35 11.21 5.69
N GLU A 130 16.97 12.39 6.19
CA GLU A 130 15.72 12.63 6.91
C GLU A 130 14.50 12.30 6.05
N ILE A 131 14.50 12.70 4.78
CA ILE A 131 13.38 12.44 3.86
C ILE A 131 13.26 10.93 3.61
N MET A 132 14.39 10.25 3.41
CA MET A 132 14.39 8.84 3.07
C MET A 132 14.07 7.94 4.26
N VAL A 133 14.57 8.30 5.45
CA VAL A 133 14.20 7.67 6.72
C VAL A 133 12.73 7.92 7.02
N ALA A 134 12.22 9.14 6.86
CA ALA A 134 10.80 9.43 7.06
C ALA A 134 9.93 8.58 6.12
N TRP A 135 10.23 8.57 4.81
CA TRP A 135 9.51 7.74 3.85
C TRP A 135 9.54 6.26 4.25
N ALA A 136 10.71 5.71 4.57
CA ALA A 136 10.87 4.31 4.95
C ALA A 136 10.08 3.98 6.23
N MET A 137 10.13 4.85 7.24
CA MET A 137 9.40 4.69 8.50
C MET A 137 7.88 4.68 8.28
N PHE A 138 7.35 5.61 7.49
CA PHE A 138 5.94 5.63 7.13
C PHE A 138 5.56 4.39 6.33
N TYR A 139 6.36 4.04 5.31
CA TYR A 139 6.10 2.90 4.45
C TYR A 139 6.06 1.58 5.24
N VAL A 140 7.11 1.30 6.01
CA VAL A 140 7.23 0.07 6.82
C VAL A 140 6.20 0.06 7.95
N GLY A 141 6.00 1.19 8.64
CA GLY A 141 4.99 1.31 9.69
C GLY A 141 3.59 1.01 9.18
N GLY A 142 3.24 1.52 7.99
CA GLY A 142 1.98 1.19 7.32
C GLY A 142 1.88 -0.29 6.96
N GLN A 143 2.95 -0.91 6.43
CA GLN A 143 2.94 -2.36 6.16
C GLN A 143 2.69 -3.18 7.42
N ILE A 144 3.37 -2.84 8.52
CA ILE A 144 3.19 -3.52 9.81
C ILE A 144 1.73 -3.38 10.28
N ALA A 145 1.15 -2.18 10.22
CA ALA A 145 -0.23 -1.95 10.61
C ALA A 145 -1.23 -2.77 9.77
N VAL A 146 -1.01 -2.83 8.46
CA VAL A 146 -1.82 -3.62 7.52
C VAL A 146 -1.73 -5.11 7.85
N HIS A 147 -0.52 -5.66 7.99
CA HIS A 147 -0.31 -7.08 8.32
C HIS A 147 -0.85 -7.44 9.70
N TRP A 148 -0.64 -6.59 10.70
CA TRP A 148 -1.18 -6.76 12.04
C TRP A 148 -2.70 -6.85 12.00
N ARG A 149 -3.37 -5.92 11.31
CA ARG A 149 -4.83 -5.90 11.22
C ARG A 149 -5.37 -7.16 10.54
N MET A 150 -4.73 -7.60 9.46
CA MET A 150 -5.13 -8.84 8.77
C MET A 150 -4.84 -10.10 9.59
N GLY A 151 -3.84 -10.09 10.47
CA GLY A 151 -3.51 -11.20 11.37
C GLY A 151 -4.56 -11.40 12.46
N LEU A 152 -5.08 -10.31 13.04
CA LEU A 152 -6.15 -10.36 14.04
C LEU A 152 -7.43 -11.00 13.49
N CYS A 153 -7.81 -10.70 12.24
CA CYS A 153 -9.00 -11.28 11.61
C CYS A 153 -8.91 -12.82 11.43
N GLY A 154 -7.70 -13.38 11.35
CA GLY A 154 -7.51 -14.83 11.18
C GLY A 154 -7.64 -15.64 12.47
N ARG A 155 -7.41 -15.03 13.64
CA ARG A 155 -7.41 -15.73 14.95
C ARG A 155 -8.78 -15.86 15.59
N SER A 156 -9.77 -15.05 15.18
CA SER A 156 -11.09 -15.00 15.83
C SER A 156 -12.05 -16.12 15.42
N ARG A 157 -11.57 -17.24 14.87
CA ARG A 157 -12.41 -18.40 14.58
C ARG A 157 -12.17 -19.44 15.69
N PRO A 158 -12.91 -19.38 16.81
CA PRO A 158 -12.89 -20.47 17.77
C PRO A 158 -13.33 -21.74 17.03
N ASP A 159 -12.52 -22.78 17.11
CA ASP A 159 -12.84 -24.08 16.55
C ASP A 159 -14.11 -24.58 17.23
N ALA A 160 -15.25 -24.42 16.55
CA ALA A 160 -16.52 -25.01 16.95
C ALA A 160 -16.52 -26.55 16.87
N ARG A 161 -15.34 -27.18 16.85
CA ARG A 161 -15.13 -28.63 16.82
C ARG A 161 -14.91 -29.24 18.20
N ASP A 162 -14.74 -28.44 19.26
CA ASP A 162 -14.53 -28.96 20.62
C ASP A 162 -15.82 -29.50 21.29
N GLY A 163 -16.93 -29.60 20.55
CA GLY A 163 -18.25 -30.00 21.09
C GLY A 163 -18.82 -31.33 20.59
N GLN A 164 -18.14 -32.09 19.72
CA GLN A 164 -18.59 -33.44 19.34
C GLN A 164 -17.86 -34.49 20.15
N SER A 165 -18.35 -34.73 21.38
CA SER A 165 -18.07 -35.96 22.11
C SER A 165 -18.74 -37.14 21.37
N PRO A 166 -17.99 -38.16 20.93
CA PRO A 166 -18.59 -39.37 20.37
C PRO A 166 -19.31 -40.12 21.49
N THR A 167 -20.62 -40.32 21.33
CA THR A 167 -21.42 -41.30 22.09
C THR A 167 -21.46 -42.62 21.36
#